data_AF-A0A934LZI6-F1
#
_entry.id   AF-A0A934LZI6-F1
#
_cell.length_a   1.000
_cell.length_b   1.000
_cell.length_c   1.000
_cell.angle_alpha   90.00
_cell.angle_beta   90.00
_cell.angle_gamma   90.00
#
_symmetry.space_group_name_H-M   'P 1'
#
loop_
_entity.id
_entity.type
_entity.pdbx_description
1 polymer ?
#
loop_
_entity_poly.entity_id
_entity_poly.type
_entity_poly.pdbx_seq_one_letter_code
_entity_poly.pdbx_strand_id
1 'polypeptide(L)' 'MIDIKEIQSILPHRYPFLLIDRILELDPGKTARGIKNVTI' A
#
# COMPACT_ATOMS: atom_id res chain seq x y z
N MET A 1 -5.18 -10.25 -1.08
CA MET A 1 -4.03 -9.44 -0.64
C MET A 1 -3.68 -8.54 -1.80
N ILE A 2 -3.49 -7.24 -1.57
CA ILE A 2 -3.15 -6.30 -2.63
C ILE A 2 -1.65 -6.05 -2.56
N ASP A 3 -0.93 -6.38 -3.62
CA ASP A 3 0.52 -6.21 -3.71
C ASP A 3 0.89 -4.84 -4.31
N ILE A 4 2.15 -4.43 -4.17
CA ILE A 4 2.61 -3.09 -4.54
C ILE A 4 2.30 -2.69 -5.99
N LYS A 5 2.25 -3.65 -6.93
CA LYS A 5 1.90 -3.38 -8.34
C LYS A 5 0.45 -2.90 -8.48
N GLU A 6 -0.47 -3.53 -7.75
CA GLU A 6 -1.88 -3.12 -7.75
C GLU A 6 -2.04 -1.78 -7.03
N ILE A 7 -1.30 -1.56 -5.93
CA ILE A 7 -1.27 -0.26 -5.24
C ILE A 7 -0.80 0.85 -6.19
N GLN A 8 0.23 0.60 -7.00
CA GLN A 8 0.72 1.57 -7.99
C GLN A 8 -0.25 1.83 -9.14
N SER A 9 -1.08 0.86 -9.51
CA SER A 9 -2.15 1.06 -10.51
C SER A 9 -3.32 1.88 -9.96
N ILE A 10 -3.61 1.74 -8.66
CA ILE A 10 -4.72 2.44 -8.00
C ILE A 10 -4.30 3.84 -7.53
N LEU A 11 -3.12 3.97 -6.95
CA LEU A 11 -2.59 5.22 -6.41
C LEU A 11 -1.59 5.86 -7.38
N PRO A 12 -1.66 7.19 -7.58
CA PRO A 12 -0.69 7.90 -8.42
C PRO A 12 0.69 8.05 -7.75
N HIS A 13 0.78 7.80 -6.45
CA HIS A 13 2.03 7.94 -5.67
C HIS A 13 3.12 7.00 -6.19
N ARG A 14 4.34 7.52 -6.31
CA ARG A 14 5.56 6.80 -6.70
C ARG A 14 6.68 7.11 -5.71
N TYR A 15 7.82 6.43 -5.85
CA TYR A 15 9.01 6.77 -5.09
C TYR A 15 9.33 8.27 -5.24
N PRO A 16 9.65 9.01 -4.16
CA PRO A 16 9.92 8.56 -2.78
C PRO A 16 8.71 8.57 -1.82
N PHE A 17 7.49 8.84 -2.31
CA PHE A 17 6.30 9.03 -1.46
C PHE A 17 5.36 7.82 -1.37
N LEU A 18 5.57 6.78 -2.18
CA LEU A 18 4.86 5.52 -2.02
C LEU A 18 5.46 4.73 -0.84
N LEU A 19 4.87 4.89 0.34
CA LEU A 19 5.37 4.33 1.61
C LEU A 19 4.62 3.07 2.08
N ILE A 20 3.90 2.40 1.18
CA ILE A 20 3.12 1.18 1.48
C ILE A 20 3.62 0.07 0.56
N ASP A 21 4.05 -1.04 1.15
CA ASP A 21 4.56 -2.20 0.39
C ASP A 21 3.47 -3.21 0.07
N ARG A 22 2.54 -3.44 1.02
CA ARG A 22 1.47 -4.43 0.87
C ARG A 22 0.24 -4.05 1.68
N ILE A 23 -0.96 -4.37 1.19
CA ILE A 23 -2.21 -4.28 1.95
C ILE A 23 -2.69 -5.70 2.28
N LEU A 24 -2.83 -5.99 3.57
CA LEU A 24 -3.31 -7.27 4.09
C LEU A 24 -4.84 -7.34 4.05
N GLU A 25 -5.50 -6.28 4.52
CA GLU A 25 -6.95 -6.20 4.66
C GLU A 25 -7.46 -4.83 4.19
N LEU A 26 -8.59 -4.81 3.51
CA LEU A 26 -9.24 -3.59 3.03
C LEU A 26 -10.75 -3.73 3.24
N ASP A 27 -11.31 -2.88 4.08
CA ASP A 27 -12.74 -2.67 4.27
C ASP A 27 -13.12 -1.31 3.66
N PRO A 28 -13.70 -1.30 2.45
CA PRO A 28 -13.96 -0.07 1.69
C PRO A 28 -14.78 0.94 2.50
N GLY A 29 -14.27 2.17 2.61
CA GLY A 29 -14.95 3.25 3.33
C GLY A 29 -14.87 3.17 4.86
N LYS A 30 -14.17 2.16 5.42
CA LYS A 30 -14.01 1.99 6.86
C LYS A 30 -12.54 1.95 7.26
N THR A 31 -11.80 0.90 6.87
CA THR A 31 -10.43 0.67 7.36
C THR A 31 -9.58 -0.07 6.34
N ALA A 32 -8.26 0.21 6.31
CA ALA A 32 -7.29 -0.57 5.55
C ALA A 32 -6.09 -0.91 6.43
N ARG A 33 -5.58 -2.14 6.34
CA ARG A 33 -4.41 -2.61 7.09
C ARG A 33 -3.29 -2.96 6.11
N GLY A 34 -2.19 -2.20 6.16
CA GLY A 34 -1.02 -2.40 5.31
C GLY A 34 0.29 -2.56 6.08
N ILE A 35 1.33 -2.98 5.37
CA ILE A 35 2.70 -3.13 5.87
C ILE A 35 3.60 -2.13 5.13
N LYS A 36 4.47 -1.47 5.90
CA LYS A 36 5.62 -0.71 5.43
C LYS A 36 6.88 -1.34 6.01
N ASN A 37 7.76 -1.82 5.16
CA ASN A 37 9.08 -2.31 5.54
C ASN A 37 10.00 -1.11 5.77
N VAL A 38 10.75 -1.15 6.87
CA VAL A 38 11.75 -0.14 7.22
C VAL A 38 13.10 -0.84 7.21
N THR A 39 14.03 -0.37 6.37
CA THR A 39 15.42 -0.82 6.35
C THR A 39 16.32 0.34 6.80
N ILE A 40 17.39 0.02 7.52
CA ILE A 40 18.48 0.95 7.90
C ILE A 40 19.55 0.91 6.82
#